data_AF-A0A2J4G6V0-F1
#
_entry.id   AF-A0A2J4G6V0-F1
#
_cell.length_a   1.000
_cell.length_b   1.000
_cell.length_c   1.000
_cell.angle_alpha   90.00
_cell.angle_beta   90.00
_cell.angle_gamma   90.00
#
_symmetry.space_group_name_H-M   'P 1'
#
loop_
_entity.id
_entity.type
_entity.pdbx_description
1 polymer ?
#
loop_
_entity_poly.entity_id
_entity_poly.type
_entity_poly.pdbx_seq_one_letter_code
_entity_poly.pdbx_strand_id
1 'polypeptide(L)'
;MNKGRLFGALILAVLVFSLAITQVAKAENPIIQVSDPTGDDKGPGFYGYPTADVFKPGVFDIVKFEVYTTDTSVTFKVYFKDLGGNPWGGKNGFCLQQVHIYIHTDATPNVPARLSAV
;
A
#
# COMPACT_ATOMS: atom_id res chain seq x y z
N MET A 1 -39.46 -32.68 22.66
CA MET A 1 -38.09 -32.37 22.17
C MET A 1 -37.08 -32.87 23.19
N ASN A 2 -36.11 -33.69 22.78
CA ASN A 2 -35.26 -34.43 23.72
C ASN A 2 -34.16 -33.51 24.30
N LYS A 3 -34.13 -33.29 25.62
CA LYS A 3 -33.26 -32.27 26.27
C LYS A 3 -31.78 -32.42 25.92
N GLY A 4 -31.30 -33.66 25.72
CA GLY A 4 -29.93 -33.94 25.28
C GLY A 4 -29.61 -33.51 23.84
N ARG A 5 -30.61 -33.51 22.94
CA ARG A 5 -30.44 -33.00 21.56
C ARG A 5 -30.32 -31.48 21.52
N LEU A 6 -31.01 -30.79 22.43
CA LEU A 6 -30.97 -29.33 22.55
C LEU A 6 -29.63 -28.85 23.16
N PHE A 7 -29.11 -29.58 24.15
CA PHE A 7 -27.82 -29.28 24.78
C PHE A 7 -26.64 -29.46 23.82
N GLY A 8 -26.64 -30.55 23.04
CA GLY A 8 -25.64 -30.77 21.99
C GLY A 8 -25.68 -29.73 20.88
N ALA A 9 -26.88 -29.28 20.48
CA ALA A 9 -27.04 -28.22 19.48
C ALA A 9 -26.51 -26.87 19.98
N LEU A 10 -26.67 -26.55 21.26
CA LEU A 10 -26.18 -25.30 21.84
C LEU A 10 -24.64 -25.28 21.91
N ILE A 11 -24.02 -26.39 22.32
CA ILE A 11 -22.56 -26.51 22.35
C ILE A 11 -21.98 -26.40 20.94
N LEU A 12 -22.59 -27.06 19.97
CA LEU A 12 -22.17 -27.00 18.58
C LEU A 12 -22.31 -25.59 18.01
N ALA A 13 -23.42 -24.89 18.31
CA ALA A 13 -23.62 -23.50 17.90
C ALA A 13 -22.57 -22.56 18.50
N VAL A 14 -22.23 -22.72 19.79
CA VAL A 14 -21.18 -21.93 20.45
C VAL A 14 -19.81 -22.22 19.85
N LEU A 15 -19.50 -23.49 19.53
CA LEU A 15 -18.22 -23.87 18.91
C LEU A 15 -18.08 -23.29 17.50
N VAL A 16 -19.13 -23.41 16.67
CA VAL A 16 -19.17 -22.84 15.32
C VAL A 16 -19.09 -21.31 15.36
N PHE A 17 -19.74 -20.68 16.33
CA PHE A 17 -19.68 -19.22 16.53
C PHE A 17 -18.27 -18.77 16.98
N SER A 18 -17.62 -19.55 17.85
CA SER A 18 -16.24 -19.28 18.29
C SER A 18 -15.22 -19.39 17.15
N LEU A 19 -15.40 -20.37 16.24
CA LEU A 19 -14.54 -20.53 15.05
C LEU A 19 -14.76 -19.42 14.01
N ALA A 20 -15.95 -18.82 13.94
CA ALA A 20 -16.26 -17.75 13.00
C ALA A 20 -15.68 -16.38 13.43
N ILE A 21 -15.41 -16.16 14.72
CA ILE A 21 -14.92 -14.87 15.25
C ILE A 21 -13.41 -14.68 15.02
N THR A 22 -12.63 -15.75 14.84
CA THR A 22 -11.16 -15.67 14.72
C THR A 22 -10.67 -15.19 13.34
N GLN A 23 -11.56 -14.90 12.39
CA GLN A 23 -11.22 -14.39 11.06
C GLN A 23 -11.11 -12.85 11.03
N VAL A 24 -10.75 -12.22 12.15
CA VAL A 24 -10.29 -10.83 12.09
C VAL A 24 -8.95 -10.88 11.36
N ALA A 25 -8.94 -10.41 10.11
CA ALA A 25 -7.77 -10.39 9.24
C ALA A 25 -6.54 -9.96 10.05
N LYS A 26 -5.58 -10.86 10.19
CA LYS A 26 -4.30 -10.56 10.81
C LYS A 26 -3.70 -9.40 10.01
N ALA A 27 -3.58 -8.24 10.61
CA ALA A 27 -2.89 -7.12 9.99
C ALA A 27 -1.44 -7.57 9.74
N GLU A 28 -1.11 -7.84 8.48
CA GLU A 28 0.28 -8.11 8.10
C GLU A 28 1.07 -6.82 8.32
N ASN A 29 2.22 -6.92 8.99
CA ASN A 29 3.15 -5.80 9.11
C ASN A 29 4.00 -5.74 7.83
N PRO A 30 4.36 -4.55 7.34
CA PRO A 30 5.23 -4.44 6.18
C PRO A 30 6.63 -5.01 6.50
N ILE A 31 7.25 -5.67 5.52
CA ILE A 31 8.64 -6.13 5.59
C ILE A 31 9.63 -4.99 5.32
N ILE A 32 9.20 -3.95 4.61
CA ILE A 32 9.92 -2.70 4.39
C ILE A 32 8.95 -1.56 4.62
N GLN A 33 9.36 -0.58 5.43
CA GLN A 33 8.63 0.66 5.60
C GLN A 33 9.64 1.82 5.61
N VAL A 34 9.42 2.79 4.72
CA VAL A 34 10.27 3.97 4.56
C VAL A 34 9.37 5.20 4.57
N SER A 35 9.68 6.16 5.43
CA SER A 35 9.04 7.48 5.40
C SER A 35 9.83 8.41 4.47
N ASP A 36 9.11 9.27 3.75
CA ASP A 36 9.68 10.27 2.85
C ASP A 36 9.25 11.67 3.31
N PRO A 37 10.14 12.69 3.33
CA PRO A 37 9.80 14.03 3.79
C PRO A 37 8.69 14.66 2.93
N THR A 38 7.74 15.33 3.56
CA THR A 38 6.69 16.03 2.80
C THR A 38 7.23 17.31 2.14
N GLY A 39 6.74 17.64 0.94
CA GLY A 39 7.00 18.90 0.26
C GLY A 39 8.33 18.97 -0.49
N ASP A 40 8.91 17.82 -0.79
CA ASP A 40 10.14 17.66 -1.58
C ASP A 40 9.86 17.21 -3.03
N ASP A 41 8.60 17.30 -3.46
CA ASP A 41 8.04 17.03 -4.80
C ASP A 41 8.50 18.00 -5.91
N LYS A 42 9.75 18.47 -5.81
CA LYS A 42 10.40 19.45 -6.68
C LYS A 42 11.62 18.90 -7.39
N GLY A 43 11.77 17.58 -7.48
CA GLY A 43 12.89 16.92 -8.14
C GLY A 43 14.23 17.37 -7.53
N PRO A 44 15.18 17.93 -8.31
CA PRO A 44 16.42 18.51 -7.76
C PRO A 44 16.25 19.77 -6.89
N GLY A 45 15.01 20.22 -6.65
CA GLY A 45 14.68 21.37 -5.81
C GLY A 45 14.02 22.54 -6.56
N PHE A 46 13.86 22.44 -7.89
CA PHE A 46 13.36 23.54 -8.72
C PHE A 46 12.27 23.14 -9.74
N TYR A 47 11.82 21.89 -9.74
CA TYR A 47 10.71 21.52 -10.62
C TYR A 47 9.42 22.20 -10.17
N GLY A 48 8.68 22.70 -11.16
CA GLY A 48 7.35 23.25 -10.98
C GLY A 48 6.28 22.22 -11.35
N TYR A 49 5.12 22.36 -10.74
CA TYR A 49 3.93 21.63 -11.15
C TYR A 49 3.44 22.15 -12.52
N PRO A 50 2.80 21.30 -13.35
CA PRO A 50 2.09 21.79 -14.51
C PRO A 50 0.93 22.70 -14.08
N THR A 51 0.57 23.68 -14.92
CA THR A 51 -0.32 24.79 -14.54
C THR A 51 -1.81 24.47 -14.59
N ALA A 52 -2.21 23.30 -15.11
CA ALA A 52 -3.62 22.95 -15.16
C ALA A 52 -4.18 22.68 -13.75
N ASP A 53 -5.43 23.09 -13.49
CA ASP A 53 -6.04 23.04 -12.17
C ASP A 53 -6.16 21.64 -11.56
N VAL A 54 -6.05 20.59 -12.37
CA VAL A 54 -6.07 19.19 -11.92
C VAL A 54 -4.83 18.82 -11.08
N PHE A 55 -3.72 19.54 -11.24
CA PHE A 55 -2.47 19.30 -10.50
C PHE A 55 -2.47 20.07 -9.17
N LYS A 56 -3.10 19.51 -8.15
CA LYS A 56 -3.12 20.09 -6.80
C LYS A 56 -1.78 19.91 -6.08
N PRO A 57 -1.41 20.78 -5.13
CA PRO A 57 -0.18 20.61 -4.36
C PRO A 57 -0.13 19.23 -3.68
N GLY A 58 0.98 18.51 -3.83
CA GLY A 58 1.18 17.20 -3.22
C GLY A 58 0.75 16.00 -4.08
N VAL A 59 0.21 16.21 -5.29
CA VAL A 59 -0.16 15.07 -6.17
C VAL A 59 1.03 14.23 -6.63
N PHE A 60 2.25 14.74 -6.51
CA PHE A 60 3.50 14.04 -6.81
C PHE A 60 4.42 13.86 -5.60
N ASP A 61 3.96 14.25 -4.40
CA ASP A 61 4.71 14.20 -3.13
C ASP A 61 4.54 12.82 -2.49
N ILE A 62 5.55 11.97 -2.62
CA ILE A 62 5.58 10.67 -1.93
C ILE A 62 5.87 10.93 -0.45
N VAL A 63 5.17 10.25 0.44
CA VAL A 63 5.34 10.45 1.90
C VAL A 63 5.70 9.16 2.63
N LYS A 64 5.44 8.02 1.99
CA LYS A 64 5.72 6.71 2.56
C LYS A 64 5.77 5.65 1.47
N PHE A 65 6.62 4.66 1.67
CA PHE A 65 6.69 3.44 0.90
C PHE A 65 6.62 2.23 1.82
N GLU A 66 5.79 1.25 1.48
CA GLU A 66 5.68 -0.01 2.20
C GLU A 66 5.72 -1.20 1.25
N VAL A 67 6.35 -2.28 1.69
CA VAL A 67 6.35 -3.58 1.02
C VAL A 67 5.77 -4.63 1.95
N TYR A 68 4.80 -5.39 1.45
CA TYR A 68 4.20 -6.54 2.13
C TYR A 68 4.48 -7.77 1.29
N THR A 69 4.59 -8.92 1.95
CA THR A 69 4.76 -10.20 1.27
C THR A 69 3.84 -11.23 1.88
N THR A 70 3.26 -12.05 1.01
CA THR A 70 2.61 -13.32 1.34
C THR A 70 3.40 -14.45 0.70
N ASP A 71 2.95 -15.69 0.87
CA ASP A 71 3.57 -16.85 0.20
C ASP A 71 3.47 -16.80 -1.33
N THR A 72 2.53 -16.00 -1.87
CA THR A 72 2.19 -15.98 -3.30
C THR A 72 2.31 -14.61 -3.97
N SER A 73 2.49 -13.54 -3.20
CA SER A 73 2.48 -12.18 -3.76
C SER A 73 3.36 -11.22 -2.97
N VAL A 74 3.91 -10.24 -3.68
CA VAL A 74 4.53 -9.05 -3.10
C VAL A 74 3.64 -7.85 -3.42
N THR A 75 3.26 -7.09 -2.40
CA THR A 75 2.44 -5.88 -2.55
C THR A 75 3.27 -4.64 -2.23
N PHE A 76 3.32 -3.71 -3.19
CA PHE A 76 3.95 -2.41 -3.02
C PHE A 76 2.88 -1.36 -2.75
N LYS A 77 3.03 -0.57 -1.69
CA LYS A 77 2.18 0.58 -1.42
C LYS A 77 3.02 1.85 -1.45
N VAL A 78 2.65 2.75 -2.35
CA VAL A 78 3.23 4.09 -2.44
C VAL A 78 2.17 5.07 -1.97
N TYR A 79 2.51 5.88 -0.98
CA TYR A 79 1.61 6.85 -0.40
C TYR A 79 2.00 8.23 -0.90
N PHE A 80 1.02 8.94 -1.44
CA PHE A 80 1.15 10.34 -1.83
C PHE A 80 0.48 11.22 -0.78
N LYS A 81 0.97 12.45 -0.62
CA LYS A 81 0.32 13.46 0.23
C LYS A 81 -1.10 13.75 -0.22
N ASP A 82 -1.31 13.81 -1.53
CA ASP A 82 -2.62 13.86 -2.17
C ASP A 82 -2.60 12.92 -3.39
N LEU A 83 -3.61 12.08 -3.58
CA LEU A 83 -3.69 11.24 -4.80
C LEU A 83 -4.24 12.03 -5.99
N GLY A 84 -4.84 13.20 -5.77
CA GLY A 84 -5.42 14.07 -6.80
C GLY A 84 -6.68 13.50 -7.46
N GLY A 85 -7.16 12.35 -6.96
CA GLY A 85 -8.30 11.63 -7.52
C GLY A 85 -8.03 11.12 -8.94
N ASN A 86 -9.06 11.18 -9.78
CA ASN A 86 -9.05 10.58 -11.12
C ASN A 86 -9.70 11.48 -12.19
N PRO A 87 -9.22 12.73 -12.38
CA PRO A 87 -9.86 13.70 -13.27
C PRO A 87 -9.92 13.26 -14.74
N TRP A 88 -9.10 12.31 -15.16
CA TRP A 88 -9.06 11.79 -16.53
C TRP A 88 -9.62 10.37 -16.69
N GLY A 89 -10.27 9.81 -15.66
CA GLY A 89 -10.95 8.53 -15.77
C GLY A 89 -10.03 7.31 -15.96
N GLY A 90 -8.84 7.35 -15.36
CA GLY A 90 -7.91 6.21 -15.29
C GLY A 90 -8.57 4.98 -14.66
N LYS A 91 -8.26 3.80 -15.20
CA LYS A 91 -8.91 2.53 -14.83
C LYS A 91 -8.68 2.09 -13.38
N ASN A 92 -7.61 2.58 -12.76
CA ASN A 92 -7.17 2.14 -11.44
C ASN A 92 -7.59 3.11 -10.32
N GLY A 93 -8.49 4.07 -10.59
CA GLY A 93 -8.98 5.02 -9.60
C GLY A 93 -8.07 6.23 -9.34
N PHE A 94 -6.96 6.35 -10.08
CA PHE A 94 -6.08 7.52 -10.14
C PHE A 94 -5.52 7.68 -11.56
N CYS A 95 -5.01 8.87 -11.90
CA CYS A 95 -4.47 9.10 -13.24
C CYS A 95 -3.29 10.07 -13.34
N LEU A 96 -2.89 10.75 -12.25
CA LEU A 96 -1.84 11.76 -12.32
C LEU A 96 -0.44 11.14 -12.14
N GLN A 97 -0.30 10.16 -11.26
CA GLN A 97 0.98 9.59 -10.86
C GLN A 97 1.45 8.49 -11.81
N GLN A 98 2.76 8.46 -12.09
CA GLN A 98 3.44 7.37 -12.76
C GLN A 98 4.61 6.90 -11.90
N VAL A 99 4.38 5.83 -11.14
CA VAL A 99 5.34 5.29 -10.17
C VAL A 99 6.23 4.23 -10.83
N HIS A 100 7.54 4.35 -10.65
CA HIS A 100 8.50 3.34 -11.05
C HIS A 100 9.14 2.70 -9.81
N ILE A 101 9.20 1.37 -9.78
CA ILE A 101 9.84 0.59 -8.71
C ILE A 101 10.87 -0.29 -9.38
N TYR A 102 12.15 -0.07 -9.07
CA TYR A 102 13.26 -0.83 -9.60
C TYR A 102 13.69 -1.88 -8.58
N ILE A 103 13.66 -3.15 -8.99
CA ILE A 103 14.01 -4.29 -8.13
C ILE A 103 15.17 -5.02 -8.80
N HIS A 104 16.20 -5.31 -8.02
CA HIS A 104 17.38 -6.00 -8.47
C HIS A 104 17.71 -7.10 -7.47
N THR A 105 17.92 -8.34 -7.94
CA THR A 105 18.04 -9.55 -7.08
C THR A 105 19.45 -10.14 -7.04
N ASP A 106 20.34 -9.67 -7.91
CA ASP A 106 21.67 -10.21 -8.18
C ASP A 106 22.80 -9.20 -7.95
N ALA A 107 22.51 -8.07 -7.29
CA ALA A 107 23.48 -7.02 -7.03
C ALA A 107 24.39 -7.44 -5.88
N THR A 108 25.68 -7.16 -6.03
CA THR A 108 26.55 -7.02 -4.88
C THR A 108 25.95 -5.96 -3.93
N PRO A 109 26.04 -6.12 -2.60
CA PRO A 109 25.56 -5.11 -1.67
C PRO A 109 26.11 -3.71 -2.01
N ASN A 110 25.27 -2.68 -1.90
CA ASN A 110 25.60 -1.26 -2.13
C ASN A 110 25.81 -0.80 -3.59
N VAL A 111 25.23 -1.47 -4.59
CA VAL A 111 25.09 -0.86 -5.93
C VAL A 111 24.08 0.29 -5.83
N PRO A 112 24.46 1.56 -6.09
CA PRO A 112 23.53 2.67 -6.04
C PRO A 112 22.42 2.48 -7.07
N ALA A 113 21.16 2.65 -6.67
CA ALA A 113 20.00 2.60 -7.58
C ALA A 113 20.07 3.64 -8.72
N ARG A 114 20.96 4.63 -8.58
CA ARG A 114 21.33 5.60 -9.61
C ARG A 114 22.82 5.94 -9.46
N LEU A 115 23.62 5.70 -10.51
CA LEU A 115 24.86 6.46 -10.69
C LEU A 115 24.41 7.92 -10.90
N SER A 116 24.65 8.80 -9.93
CA SER A 116 24.54 10.24 -10.17
C SER A 116 25.62 10.64 -11.17
N ALA A 117 25.31 10.49 -12.46
CA ALA A 117 26.03 11.11 -13.55
C ALA A 117 25.41 12.48 -13.80
N VAL A 118 25.68 13.42 -12.89
CA VAL A 118 25.74 14.86 -13.13
C VAL A 118 26.83 15.41 -12.23
#